data_AF-A0A538NFB1-F1
#
_entry.id   AF-A0A538NFB1-F1
#
_cell.length_a   1.000
_cell.length_b   1.000
_cell.length_c   1.000
_cell.angle_alpha   90.00
_cell.angle_beta   90.00
_cell.angle_gamma   90.00
#
_symmetry.space_group_name_H-M   'P 1'
#
loop_
_entity.id
_entity.type
_entity.pdbx_description
1 polymer ?
#
loop_
_entity_poly.entity_id
_entity_poly.type
_entity_poly.pdbx_seq_one_letter_code
_entity_poly.pdbx_strand_id
1 'polypeptide(L)'
;MKRKPFRGLGAILFKEFIVVWRDPMTLFFMFFPPLIEMIAFGYALDNDVKHMATIILNEDRTVESRQLIDRFVNTQTFRVVGEVQSLEEMKSEMRKG
;
A
#
# COMPACT_ATOMS: atom_id res chain seq x y z
N MET A 1 -2.03 51.95 -8.60
CA MET A 1 -0.90 51.30 -9.31
C MET A 1 -0.80 49.83 -8.90
N LYS A 2 -1.38 48.89 -9.66
CA LYS A 2 -1.38 47.45 -9.30
C LYS A 2 -0.06 46.82 -9.74
N ARG A 3 0.88 46.59 -8.80
CA ARG A 3 2.06 45.74 -9.07
C ARG A 3 1.57 44.30 -9.22
N LYS A 4 1.73 43.69 -10.39
CA LYS A 4 1.46 42.26 -10.60
C LYS A 4 2.61 41.49 -9.95
N PRO A 5 2.39 40.76 -8.84
CA PRO A 5 3.47 40.15 -8.03
C PRO A 5 4.25 39.05 -8.77
N PHE A 6 3.75 38.58 -9.90
CA PHE A 6 4.31 37.44 -10.64
C PHE A 6 4.93 37.81 -12.00
N ARG A 7 5.21 39.10 -12.26
CA ARG A 7 5.91 39.49 -13.50
C ARG A 7 7.34 38.95 -13.46
N GLY A 8 7.66 38.01 -14.35
CA GLY A 8 9.00 37.44 -14.51
C GLY A 8 9.21 36.08 -13.85
N LEU A 9 8.22 35.53 -13.13
CA LEU A 9 8.33 34.21 -12.48
C LEU A 9 8.73 33.11 -13.47
N GLY A 10 8.09 33.07 -14.65
CA GLY A 10 8.40 32.08 -15.68
C GLY A 10 9.84 32.17 -16.22
N ALA A 11 10.40 33.38 -16.32
CA ALA A 11 11.78 33.57 -16.76
C ALA A 11 12.78 33.07 -15.70
N ILE A 12 12.47 33.27 -14.42
CA ILE A 12 13.27 32.76 -13.31
C ILE A 12 13.19 31.23 -13.26
N LEU A 13 11.98 30.65 -13.32
CA LEU A 13 11.79 29.20 -13.33
C LEU A 13 12.53 28.53 -14.50
N PHE A 14 12.45 29.11 -15.71
CA PHE A 14 13.17 28.59 -16.86
C PHE A 14 14.69 28.65 -16.69
N LYS A 15 15.22 29.74 -16.11
CA LYS A 15 16.63 29.86 -15.78
C LYS A 15 17.06 28.78 -14.79
N GLU A 16 16.36 28.67 -13.66
CA GLU A 16 16.71 27.70 -12.61
C GLU A 16 16.56 26.25 -13.11
N PHE A 17 15.56 25.97 -13.95
CA PHE A 17 15.40 24.65 -14.55
C PHE A 17 16.60 24.25 -15.42
N ILE A 18 17.09 25.15 -16.28
CA ILE A 18 18.29 24.90 -17.09
C ILE A 18 19.52 24.71 -16.22
N VAL A 19 19.65 25.47 -15.12
CA VAL A 19 20.78 25.35 -14.19
C VAL A 19 20.79 23.97 -13.55
N VAL A 20 19.66 23.53 -12.99
CA VAL A 20 19.51 22.19 -12.39
C VAL A 20 19.75 21.10 -13.43
N TRP A 21 19.19 21.24 -14.64
CA TRP A 21 19.34 20.25 -15.71
C TRP A 21 20.79 20.07 -16.20
N ARG A 22 21.63 21.11 -16.07
CA ARG A 22 23.05 21.05 -16.45
C ARG A 22 23.98 20.58 -15.34
N ASP A 23 23.50 20.47 -14.10
CA ASP A 23 24.28 19.97 -12.98
C ASP A 23 24.00 18.47 -12.75
N PRO A 24 24.89 17.57 -13.21
CA PRO A 24 24.67 16.14 -13.06
C PRO A 24 24.70 15.68 -11.60
N MET A 25 25.37 16.41 -10.70
CA MET A 25 25.42 16.05 -9.28
C MET A 25 24.07 16.34 -8.61
N THR A 26 23.49 17.51 -8.89
CA THR A 26 22.16 17.87 -8.41
C THR A 26 21.10 16.89 -8.92
N LEU A 27 21.12 16.55 -10.21
CA LEU A 27 20.21 15.54 -10.77
C LEU A 27 20.41 14.17 -10.11
N PHE A 28 21.66 13.76 -9.87
CA PHE A 28 21.95 12.51 -9.20
C PHE A 28 21.30 12.46 -7.81
N PHE A 29 21.53 13.46 -6.96
CA PHE A 29 20.92 13.48 -5.62
C PHE A 29 19.40 13.65 -5.63
N MET A 30 18.83 14.26 -6.67
CA MET A 30 17.39 14.39 -6.82
C MET A 30 16.71 13.06 -7.17
N PHE A 31 17.34 12.23 -8.01
CA PHE A 31 16.73 11.00 -8.53
C PHE A 31 17.24 9.72 -7.88
N PHE A 32 18.48 9.68 -7.43
CA PHE A 32 19.10 8.45 -6.92
C PHE A 32 18.44 7.93 -5.64
N PRO A 33 18.22 8.74 -4.58
CA PRO A 33 17.48 8.28 -3.41
C PRO A 33 16.08 7.76 -3.74
N PRO A 34 15.19 8.49 -4.44
CA PRO A 34 13.85 7.98 -4.74
C PRO A 34 13.84 6.77 -5.68
N LEU A 35 14.81 6.61 -6.59
CA LEU A 35 14.93 5.38 -7.38
C LEU A 35 15.28 4.18 -6.50
N ILE A 36 16.23 4.34 -5.58
CA ILE A 36 16.60 3.29 -4.63
C ILE A 36 15.42 2.99 -3.72
N GLU A 37 14.74 4.01 -3.20
CA GLU A 37 13.55 3.84 -2.37
C GLU A 37 12.45 3.11 -3.14
N MET A 38 12.21 3.43 -4.42
CA MET A 38 11.23 2.73 -5.25
C MET A 38 11.58 1.25 -5.41
N ILE A 39 12.86 0.93 -5.65
CA ILE A 39 13.32 -0.47 -5.76
C ILE A 39 13.22 -1.17 -4.40
N ALA A 40 13.65 -0.49 -3.32
CA ALA A 40 13.62 -1.01 -1.96
C ALA A 40 12.19 -1.27 -1.51
N PHE A 41 11.27 -0.34 -1.74
CA PHE A 41 9.84 -0.53 -1.50
C PHE A 41 9.27 -1.59 -2.42
N GLY A 42 9.63 -1.65 -3.70
CA GLY A 42 9.15 -2.70 -4.61
C GLY A 42 9.58 -4.11 -4.17
N TYR A 43 10.77 -4.24 -3.57
CA TYR A 43 11.26 -5.50 -3.02
C TYR A 43 10.72 -5.80 -1.60
N ALA A 44 10.60 -4.77 -0.76
CA ALA A 44 10.09 -4.87 0.60
C ALA A 44 8.56 -4.96 0.67
N LEU A 45 7.84 -4.51 -0.36
CA LEU A 45 6.43 -4.82 -0.52
C LEU A 45 6.34 -6.32 -0.79
N ASP A 46 5.94 -7.05 0.25
CA ASP A 46 5.51 -8.42 0.08
C ASP A 46 4.26 -8.40 -0.80
N ASN A 47 4.44 -8.71 -2.09
CA ASN A 47 3.33 -8.83 -3.04
C ASN A 47 2.57 -10.14 -2.84
N ASP A 48 3.10 -11.03 -2.00
CA ASP A 48 2.43 -12.25 -1.64
C ASP A 48 1.41 -11.93 -0.54
N VAL A 49 0.14 -11.86 -0.94
CA VAL A 49 -0.99 -11.76 -0.01
C VAL A 49 -1.18 -13.14 0.66
N LYS A 50 -0.12 -13.65 1.29
CA LYS A 50 -0.10 -14.90 2.04
C LYS A 50 -0.34 -14.61 3.50
N HIS A 51 -1.03 -15.53 4.15
CA HIS A 51 -1.33 -15.48 5.57
C HIS A 51 -2.16 -14.26 6.03
N MET A 52 -3.11 -13.79 5.20
CA MET A 52 -4.10 -12.81 5.66
C MET A 52 -4.83 -13.35 6.88
N ALA A 53 -4.71 -12.66 8.01
CA ALA A 53 -5.42 -13.01 9.24
C ALA A 53 -6.94 -12.95 8.96
N THR A 54 -7.58 -14.11 9.04
CA THR A 54 -8.98 -14.29 8.63
C THR A 54 -9.77 -14.87 9.80
N ILE A 55 -10.91 -14.26 10.12
CA ILE A 55 -11.90 -14.83 11.02
C ILE A 55 -13.05 -15.41 10.21
N ILE A 56 -13.56 -16.56 10.64
CA ILE A 56 -14.61 -17.30 9.93
C ILE A 56 -15.92 -17.18 10.71
N LEU A 57 -17.00 -16.77 10.05
CA LEU A 57 -18.37 -16.91 10.57
C LEU A 57 -19.08 -18.00 9.76
N ASN A 58 -19.24 -19.17 10.36
CA ASN A 58 -19.91 -20.31 9.71
C ASN A 58 -21.33 -20.49 10.26
N GLU A 59 -22.31 -19.88 9.58
CA GLU A 59 -23.72 -19.99 9.98
C GLU A 59 -24.36 -21.32 9.52
N ASP A 60 -23.93 -21.86 8.38
CA ASP A 60 -24.49 -23.09 7.80
C ASP A 60 -24.02 -24.34 8.56
N ARG A 61 -22.78 -24.36 9.07
CA ARG A 61 -22.17 -25.43 9.89
C ARG A 61 -22.18 -26.83 9.24
N THR A 62 -22.49 -26.91 7.95
CA THR A 62 -22.51 -28.12 7.13
C THR A 62 -21.10 -28.62 6.80
N VAL A 63 -21.02 -29.84 6.27
CA VAL A 63 -19.74 -30.44 5.83
C VAL A 63 -19.21 -29.70 4.62
N GLU A 64 -20.09 -29.28 3.71
CA GLU A 64 -19.81 -28.52 2.50
C GLU A 64 -19.19 -27.15 2.85
N SER A 65 -19.74 -26.47 3.85
CA SER A 65 -19.18 -25.22 4.38
C SER A 65 -17.75 -25.42 4.90
N ARG A 66 -17.49 -26.47 5.68
CA ARG A 66 -16.13 -26.78 6.18
C ARG A 66 -15.16 -27.08 5.06
N GLN A 67 -15.57 -27.86 4.06
CA GLN A 67 -14.75 -28.16 2.88
C GLN A 67 -14.40 -26.91 2.08
N LEU A 68 -15.32 -25.94 2.00
CA LEU A 68 -15.05 -24.65 1.37
C LEU A 68 -13.95 -23.90 2.15
N ILE A 69 -14.08 -23.81 3.47
CA ILE A 69 -13.09 -23.18 4.35
C ILE A 69 -11.72 -23.82 4.17
N ASP A 70 -11.66 -25.16 4.16
CA ASP A 70 -10.39 -25.90 3.97
C ASP A 70 -9.74 -25.58 2.62
N ARG A 71 -10.53 -25.42 1.55
CA ARG A 71 -10.00 -25.00 0.24
C ARG A 71 -9.38 -23.62 0.31
N PHE A 72 -10.01 -22.67 1.00
CA PHE A 72 -9.46 -21.32 1.18
C PHE A 72 -8.16 -21.33 2.00
N VAL A 73 -8.08 -22.11 3.08
CA VAL A 73 -6.86 -22.23 3.89
C VAL A 73 -5.71 -22.88 3.08
N ASN A 74 -6.03 -23.89 2.27
CA ASN A 74 -5.04 -24.58 1.44
C ASN A 74 -4.41 -23.71 0.35
N THR A 75 -5.04 -22.59 -0.04
CA THR A 75 -4.41 -21.60 -0.95
C THR A 75 -3.26 -20.83 -0.32
N GLN A 76 -3.06 -20.94 1.00
CA GLN A 76 -2.10 -20.16 1.81
C GLN A 76 -2.31 -18.64 1.80
N THR A 77 -3.30 -18.14 1.06
CA THR A 77 -3.73 -16.74 1.07
C THR A 77 -4.36 -16.38 2.41
N PHE A 78 -5.20 -17.25 2.96
CA PHE A 78 -5.96 -17.00 4.18
C PHE A 78 -5.39 -17.84 5.33
N ARG A 79 -5.03 -17.16 6.43
CA ARG A 79 -4.69 -17.79 7.70
C ARG A 79 -5.87 -17.61 8.66
N VAL A 80 -6.61 -18.69 8.90
CA VAL A 80 -7.70 -18.65 9.87
C VAL A 80 -7.12 -18.49 11.28
N VAL A 81 -7.43 -17.35 11.91
CA VAL A 81 -6.95 -17.02 13.27
C VAL A 81 -8.03 -17.24 14.34
N GLY A 82 -9.28 -17.44 13.93
CA GLY A 82 -10.40 -17.73 14.82
C GLY A 82 -11.71 -17.99 14.07
N GLU A 83 -12.66 -18.59 14.76
CA GLU A 83 -14.03 -18.79 14.29
C GLU A 83 -14.97 -18.09 15.28
N VAL A 84 -15.93 -17.32 14.74
CA VAL A 84 -16.91 -16.55 15.52
C VAL A 84 -18.30 -17.13 15.31
N GLN A 85 -19.16 -17.01 16.32
CA GLN A 85 -20.48 -17.63 16.29
C GLN A 85 -21.61 -16.63 15.98
N SER A 86 -21.30 -15.33 15.93
CA SER A 86 -22.27 -14.29 15.61
C SER A 86 -21.66 -13.13 14.85
N LEU A 87 -22.50 -12.39 14.14
CA LEU A 87 -22.11 -11.16 13.46
C LEU A 87 -21.60 -10.08 14.43
N GLU A 88 -22.16 -10.01 15.64
CA GLU A 88 -21.74 -9.04 16.66
C GLU A 88 -20.33 -9.36 17.20
N GLU A 89 -20.05 -10.64 17.42
CA GLU A 89 -18.71 -11.10 17.79
C GLU A 89 -17.71 -10.85 16.65
N MET A 90 -18.09 -11.11 15.39
CA MET A 90 -17.28 -10.79 14.22
C MET A 90 -16.88 -9.31 14.18
N LYS A 91 -17.85 -8.40 14.34
CA LYS A 91 -17.60 -6.95 14.36
C LYS A 91 -16.71 -6.53 15.52
N SER A 92 -16.87 -7.16 16.69
CA SER A 92 -16.03 -6.92 17.87
C SER A 92 -14.58 -7.32 17.59
N GLU A 93 -14.36 -8.53 17.08
CA GLU A 93 -13.00 -9.02 16.79
C GLU A 93 -12.31 -8.22 15.68
N MET A 94 -13.04 -7.81 14.63
CA MET A 94 -12.52 -6.91 13.59
C MET A 94 -12.11 -5.52 14.11
N ARG A 95 -12.69 -5.06 15.24
CA ARG A 95 -12.32 -3.77 15.86
C ARG A 95 -11.11 -3.86 16.78
N LYS A 96 -10.75 -5.06 17.23
CA LYS A 96 -9.63 -5.29 18.16
C LYS A 96 -8.29 -5.47 17.44
N GLY A 97 -8.32 -5.94 16.18
CA GLY A 97 -7.15 -6.01 15.29
C GLY A 97 -6.87 -4.68 14.63
#